data_AF-A0A378XZ08-F1
#
_entry.id   AF-A0A378XZ08-F1
#
_cell.length_a   1.000
_cell.length_b   1.000
_cell.length_c   1.000
_cell.angle_alpha   90.00
_cell.angle_beta   90.00
_cell.angle_gamma   90.00
#
_symmetry.space_group_name_H-M   'P 1'
#
loop_
_entity.id
_entity.type
_entity.pdbx_description
1 polymer ?
#
loop_
_entity_poly.entity_id
_entity_poly.type
_entity_poly.pdbx_seq_one_letter_code
_entity_poly.pdbx_strand_id
1 'polypeptide(L)' 'MIIELKRLPDVTRHMVGERTNDPNMDIWWVNGCNEEGEDYYELYIDSHDNHHSFYYKYGWGEIKSLEEALEELE' A
#
# COMPACT_ATOMS: atom_id res chain seq x y z
N MET A 1 -9.24 -4.91 -8.12
CA MET A 1 -9.76 -6.11 -7.44
C MET A 1 -9.83 -5.75 -5.98
N ILE A 2 -11.01 -5.76 -5.35
CA ILE A 2 -11.16 -5.39 -3.94
C ILE A 2 -10.70 -6.58 -3.09
N ILE A 3 -9.71 -6.37 -2.22
CA ILE A 3 -9.17 -7.39 -1.30
C ILE A 3 -9.60 -7.06 0.12
N GLU A 4 -10.19 -8.00 0.83
CA GLU A 4 -10.51 -7.82 2.25
C GLU A 4 -9.21 -7.70 3.07
N LEU A 5 -9.13 -6.72 3.98
CA LEU A 5 -7.96 -6.48 4.85
C LEU A 5 -7.43 -7.75 5.52
N LYS A 6 -8.32 -8.64 5.98
CA LYS A 6 -7.98 -9.92 6.63
C LYS A 6 -7.15 -10.88 5.75
N ARG A 7 -7.17 -10.69 4.43
CA ARG A 7 -6.45 -11.51 3.45
C ARG A 7 -5.04 -10.99 3.17
N LEU A 8 -4.69 -9.81 3.69
CA LEU A 8 -3.35 -9.25 3.58
C LEU A 8 -2.37 -9.91 4.56
N PRO A 9 -1.06 -9.89 4.24
CA PRO A 9 0.00 -10.27 5.18
C PRO A 9 -0.08 -9.49 6.50
N ASP A 10 0.38 -10.11 7.58
CA ASP A 10 0.27 -9.57 8.94
C ASP A 10 0.90 -8.17 9.08
N VAL A 11 2.06 -7.94 8.44
CA VAL A 11 2.76 -6.65 8.44
C VAL A 11 1.88 -5.56 7.83
N THR A 12 1.26 -5.84 6.68
CA THR A 12 0.37 -4.91 6.00
C THR A 12 -0.87 -4.61 6.83
N ARG A 13 -1.48 -5.63 7.45
CA ARG A 13 -2.65 -5.43 8.32
C ARG A 13 -2.31 -4.56 9.52
N HIS A 14 -1.11 -4.73 10.08
CA HIS A 14 -0.64 -3.92 11.18
C HIS A 14 -0.50 -2.44 10.77
N MET A 15 0.18 -2.18 9.66
CA MET A 15 0.36 -0.82 9.14
C MET A 15 -0.97 -0.12 8.85
N VAL A 16 -1.90 -0.83 8.22
CA VAL A 16 -3.24 -0.29 7.94
C VAL A 16 -4.00 0.01 9.24
N GLY A 17 -3.95 -0.91 10.20
CA GLY A 17 -4.62 -0.75 11.49
C GLY A 17 -4.06 0.36 12.37
N GLU A 18 -2.78 0.73 12.22
CA GLU A 18 -2.20 1.90 12.90
C GLU A 18 -2.69 3.23 12.31
N ARG A 19 -3.17 3.23 11.07
CA ARG A 19 -3.49 4.44 10.31
C ARG A 19 -4.98 4.69 10.15
N THR A 20 -5.80 3.64 10.16
CA THR A 20 -7.26 3.76 10.06
C THR A 20 -7.96 2.65 10.85
N ASN A 21 -9.13 3.00 11.42
CA ASN A 21 -10.05 2.05 12.05
C ASN A 21 -11.22 1.68 11.12
N ASP A 22 -11.25 2.17 9.88
CA ASP A 22 -12.32 1.89 8.93
C ASP A 22 -12.25 0.42 8.48
N PRO A 23 -13.29 -0.40 8.70
CA PRO A 23 -13.31 -1.77 8.22
C PRO A 23 -13.52 -1.89 6.69
N ASN A 24 -13.98 -0.83 6.02
CA ASN A 24 -14.29 -0.82 4.59
C ASN A 24 -13.26 -0.01 3.82
N MET A 25 -12.40 -0.71 3.10
CA MET A 25 -11.33 -0.12 2.32
C MET A 25 -11.15 -0.85 1.01
N ASP A 26 -10.87 -0.09 -0.04
CA ASP A 26 -10.49 -0.63 -1.32
C ASP A 26 -8.97 -0.77 -1.36
N ILE A 27 -8.51 -2.00 -1.61
CA ILE A 27 -7.09 -2.34 -1.61
C ILE A 27 -6.70 -2.85 -3.00
N TRP A 28 -5.74 -2.19 -3.62
CA TRP A 28 -5.13 -2.63 -4.87
C TRP A 28 -3.70 -3.11 -4.61
N TRP A 29 -3.33 -4.23 -5.22
CA TRP A 29 -2.03 -4.85 -5.09
C TRP A 29 -1.37 -4.93 -6.47
N VAL A 30 -0.11 -4.53 -6.57
CA VAL A 30 0.74 -4.74 -7.75
C VAL A 30 2.02 -5.46 -7.32
N ASN A 31 2.48 -6.42 -8.12
CA ASN A 31 3.81 -7.00 -7.98
C ASN A 31 4.67 -6.55 -9.17
N GLY A 32 5.95 -6.34 -8.93
CA GLY A 32 6.92 -6.03 -9.96
C GLY A 32 8.31 -6.53 -9.61
N CYS A 33 9.23 -6.33 -10.55
CA CYS A 33 10.65 -6.65 -10.41
C CYS A 33 11.42 -5.53 -11.12
N ASN A 34 12.42 -4.94 -10.48
CA ASN A 34 13.20 -3.86 -11.08
C ASN A 34 14.27 -4.39 -12.06
N GLU A 35 15.00 -3.49 -12.72
CA GLU A 35 16.05 -3.87 -13.69
C GLU A 35 17.24 -4.60 -13.06
N GLU A 36 17.43 -4.46 -11.75
CA GLU A 36 18.47 -5.17 -10.97
C GLU A 36 18.02 -6.58 -10.55
N GLY A 37 16.76 -6.95 -10.83
CA GLY A 37 16.19 -8.25 -10.50
C GLY A 37 15.58 -8.34 -9.09
N GLU A 38 15.31 -7.20 -8.47
CA GLU A 38 14.72 -7.12 -7.14
C GLU A 38 13.21 -7.04 -7.21
N ASP A 39 12.57 -8.01 -6.56
CA ASP A 39 11.11 -8.08 -6.46
C ASP A 39 10.59 -6.98 -5.53
N TYR A 40 9.45 -6.40 -5.91
CA TYR A 40 8.71 -5.47 -5.07
C TYR A 40 7.20 -5.72 -5.18
N TYR A 41 6.47 -5.27 -4.16
CA TYR A 41 5.03 -5.14 -4.23
C TYR A 41 4.58 -3.77 -3.77
N GLU A 42 3.47 -3.32 -4.35
CA GLU A 42 2.85 -2.04 -4.07
C GLU A 42 1.41 -2.26 -3.64
N LEU A 43 1.00 -1.49 -2.65
CA LEU A 43 -0.34 -1.50 -2.09
C LEU A 43 -0.89 -0.09 -2.15
N TYR A 44 -2.06 0.05 -2.74
CA TYR A 44 -2.87 1.25 -2.68
C TYR A 44 -4.09 0.92 -1.83
N ILE A 45 -4.36 1.73 -0.82
CA ILE A 45 -5.44 1.53 0.14
C ILE A 45 -6.22 2.83 0.23
N ASP A 46 -7.49 2.81 -0.18
CA ASP A 46 -8.40 3.93 -0.02
C ASP A 46 -9.53 3.53 0.94
N SER A 47 -9.73 4.34 1.99
CA SER A 47 -10.90 4.21 2.85
C SER A 47 -12.16 4.69 2.13
N HIS A 48 -13.30 4.05 2.40
CA HIS A 48 -14.57 4.42 1.76
C HIS A 48 -15.08 5.80 2.21
N ASP A 49 -14.60 6.30 3.34
CA ASP A 49 -14.86 7.67 3.79
C ASP A 49 -14.04 8.74 3.05
N ASN A 50 -13.15 8.34 2.13
CA ASN A 50 -12.22 9.20 1.37
C ASN A 50 -11.36 10.14 2.23
N HIS A 51 -11.24 9.89 3.54
CA HIS A 51 -10.34 10.67 4.39
C HIS A 51 -8.91 10.14 4.38
N HIS A 52 -8.73 8.88 3.98
CA HIS A 52 -7.46 8.20 4.14
C HIS A 52 -7.11 7.40 2.89
N SER A 53 -6.10 7.91 2.17
CA SER A 53 -5.44 7.22 1.08
C SER A 53 -4.01 6.88 1.50
N PHE A 54 -3.62 5.62 1.33
CA PHE A 54 -2.27 5.16 1.65
C PHE A 54 -1.67 4.43 0.46
N TYR A 55 -0.40 4.71 0.24
CA TYR A 55 0.42 3.92 -0.65
C TYR A 55 1.53 3.28 0.17
N TYR A 56 1.79 2.00 -0.08
CA TYR A 56 2.86 1.27 0.56
C TYR A 56 3.59 0.43 -0.47
N LYS A 57 4.89 0.63 -0.59
CA LYS A 57 5.76 -0.21 -1.41
C LYS A 57 6.75 -0.95 -0.51
N TYR A 58 6.84 -2.25 -0.74
CA TYR A 58 7.85 -3.11 -0.13
C TYR A 58 8.75 -3.63 -1.23
N GLY A 59 10.05 -3.45 -1.08
CA GLY A 59 10.98 -3.49 -2.21
C GLY A 59 11.19 -2.11 -2.83
N TRP A 60 11.94 -2.03 -3.92
CA TRP A 60 13.08 -1.12 -3.88
C TRP A 60 12.77 0.39 -3.74
N GLY A 61 13.37 1.00 -2.69
CA GLY A 61 13.26 2.41 -2.26
C GLY A 61 12.34 2.69 -1.06
N GLU A 62 11.54 1.70 -0.63
CA GLU A 62 10.58 1.68 0.50
C GLU A 62 9.92 3.01 0.91
N ILE A 63 9.10 3.46 -0.03
CA ILE A 63 8.15 4.56 0.10
C ILE A 63 6.90 4.08 0.86
N LYS A 64 6.46 4.86 1.86
CA LYS A 64 5.37 4.47 2.78
C LYS A 64 4.13 5.36 2.71
N SER A 65 4.15 6.40 1.91
CA SER A 65 2.97 7.24 1.67
C SER A 65 2.81 7.60 0.20
N LEU A 66 1.62 8.08 -0.15
CA LEU A 66 1.35 8.54 -1.51
C LEU A 66 2.16 9.80 -1.82
N GLU A 67 2.37 10.67 -0.82
CA GLU A 67 3.19 11.87 -0.95
C GLU A 67 4.65 11.52 -1.22
N GLU A 68 5.26 10.63 -0.43
CA GLU A 68 6.63 10.16 -0.68
C GLU A 68 6.74 9.48 -2.06
N ALA A 69 5.68 8.79 -2.52
CA ALA A 69 5.64 8.16 -3.84
C ALA A 69 5.60 9.17 -4.97
N LEU A 70 4.86 10.27 -4.78
CA LEU A 70 4.72 11.33 -5.78
C LEU A 70 5.97 12.22 -5.83
N GLU A 71 6.67 12.42 -4.70
CA GLU A 71 7.91 13.19 -4.64
C GLU A 71 9.06 12.55 -5.42
N GLU A 72 9.16 11.22 -5.46
CA GLU A 72 10.21 10.49 -6.21
C GLU A 72 9.99 10.46 -7.74
N LEU A 73 8.85 10.99 -8.23
CA LEU A 73 8.54 11.05 -9.67
C LEU A 73 8.94 12.39 -10.33
N GLU A 74 9.42 13.38 -9.57
CA GLU A 74 9.94 14.67 -10.05
C GLU A 74 11.45 14.66 -10.31
#